data_AF-A0A512C4A8-F1
#
_entry.id   AF-A0A512C4A8-F1
#
_cell.length_a   1.000
_cell.length_b   1.000
_cell.length_c   1.000
_cell.angle_alpha   90.00
_cell.angle_beta   90.00
_cell.angle_gamma   90.00
#
_symmetry.space_group_name_H-M   'P 1'
#
loop_
_entity.id
_entity.type
_entity.pdbx_description
1 polymer ?
#
loop_
_entity_poly.entity_id
_entity_poly.type
_entity_poly.pdbx_seq_one_letter_code
_entity_poly.pdbx_strand_id
1 'polypeptide(L)' 'MPLPPASPQLNPVERVWLYLRERYLSHRVLDDYEAVLEAVCRVWNRLLDETGRLTTLTAYPYLTASAIP' A
#
# COMPACT_ATOMS: atom_id res chain seq x y z
N MET A 1 -2.72 -10.39 16.50
CA MET A 1 -1.60 -11.34 16.35
C MET A 1 -0.38 -10.54 15.88
N PRO A 2 0.76 -10.52 16.60
CA PRO A 2 1.94 -9.77 16.16
C PRO A 2 2.60 -10.45 14.94
N LEU A 3 3.08 -9.66 13.98
CA LEU A 3 3.85 -10.15 12.83
C LEU A 3 5.28 -10.52 13.27
N PRO A 4 5.90 -11.54 12.66
CA PRO A 4 7.31 -11.81 12.88
C PRO A 4 8.17 -10.59 12.51
N PRO A 5 9.25 -10.32 13.27
CA PRO A 5 10.14 -9.20 12.96
C PRO A 5 10.73 -9.34 11.55
N ALA A 6 11.01 -8.20 10.91
CA ALA A 6 11.66 -8.11 9.60
C ALA A 6 10.99 -8.92 8.47
N SER A 7 9.66 -9.11 8.53
CA SER A 7 8.89 -9.85 7.51
C SER A 7 7.95 -8.92 6.72
N PRO A 8 8.48 -8.00 5.89
CA PRO A 8 7.67 -7.01 5.16
C PRO A 8 6.69 -7.67 4.17
N GLN A 9 7.00 -8.88 3.68
CA GLN A 9 6.14 -9.62 2.76
C GLN A 9 4.81 -10.02 3.43
N LEU A 10 4.81 -10.14 4.76
CA LEU A 10 3.63 -10.44 5.56
C LEU A 10 2.88 -9.19 6.02
N ASN A 11 3.36 -7.98 5.70
CA ASN A 11 2.70 -6.74 6.11
C ASN A 11 1.85 -6.18 4.95
N PRO A 12 0.51 -6.11 5.07
CA PRO A 12 -0.35 -5.57 4.02
C PRO A 12 -0.05 -4.10 3.69
N VAL A 13 0.42 -3.32 4.68
CA VAL A 13 0.78 -1.91 4.46
C VAL A 13 1.97 -1.79 3.53
N GLU A 14 3.00 -2.63 3.71
CA GLU A 14 4.15 -2.70 2.81
C GLU A 14 3.73 -3.12 1.40
N ARG A 15 2.74 -4.01 1.27
CA ARG A 15 2.21 -4.43 -0.02
C ARG A 15 1.51 -3.30 -0.77
N VAL A 16 0.76 -2.46 -0.07
CA VAL A 16 0.13 -1.24 -0.64
C VAL A 16 1.20 -0.25 -1.08
N TRP A 17 2.20 0.03 -0.24
CA TRP A 17 3.28 0.95 -0.58
C TRP A 17 4.11 0.47 -1.78
N LEU A 18 4.40 -0.83 -1.85
CA LEU A 18 5.08 -1.42 -2.99
C LEU A 18 4.30 -1.20 -4.29
N TYR A 19 2.99 -1.42 -4.28
CA TYR A 19 2.12 -1.17 -5.44
C TYR A 19 2.16 0.28 -5.91
N LEU A 20 1.99 1.23 -4.98
CA LEU A 20 2.03 2.66 -5.29
C LEU A 20 3.39 3.08 -5.85
N ARG A 21 4.47 2.57 -5.25
CA ARG A 21 5.84 2.86 -5.68
C ARG A 21 6.11 2.32 -7.07
N GLU A 22 5.85 1.04 -7.33
CA GLU A 22 6.15 0.41 -8.62
C GLU A 22 5.34 1.05 -9.76
N ARG A 23 4.06 1.35 -9.51
CA ARG A 23 3.14 1.77 -10.56
C ARG A 23 3.11 3.28 -10.82
N TYR A 24 3.33 4.11 -9.81
CA TYR A 24 3.08 5.54 -9.92
C TYR A 24 4.21 6.46 -9.47
N LEU A 25 5.08 6.00 -8.55
CA LEU A 25 6.13 6.84 -7.96
C LEU A 25 7.55 6.44 -8.40
N SER A 26 7.69 5.35 -9.17
CA SER A 26 8.98 4.89 -9.68
C SER A 26 9.59 5.90 -10.65
N HIS A 27 10.92 6.04 -10.60
CA HIS A 27 11.70 6.90 -11.50
C HIS A 27 11.27 8.38 -11.55
N ARG A 28 10.70 8.92 -10.48
CA ARG A 28 10.37 10.35 -10.38
C ARG A 28 11.43 11.11 -9.60
N VAL A 29 11.83 12.27 -10.11
CA VAL A 29 12.54 13.30 -9.35
C VAL A 29 11.49 14.23 -8.76
N LEU A 30 11.54 14.46 -7.46
CA LEU A 30 10.60 15.30 -6.71
C LEU A 30 11.46 16.31 -5.95
N ASP A 31 11.20 17.60 -6.18
CA ASP A 31 12.14 18.67 -5.85
C ASP A 31 12.20 18.97 -4.35
N ASP A 32 11.08 18.81 -3.65
CA ASP A 32 10.95 19.08 -2.23
C ASP A 32 9.94 18.15 -1.55
N TYR A 33 9.77 18.34 -0.25
CA TYR A 33 8.83 17.57 0.56
C TYR A 33 7.38 17.74 0.08
N GLU A 34 6.98 18.93 -0.34
CA GLU A 34 5.61 19.22 -0.76
C GLU A 34 5.29 18.47 -2.06
N ALA A 35 6.23 18.44 -3.01
CA ALA A 35 6.13 17.64 -4.23
C ALA A 35 5.99 16.14 -3.92
N VAL A 36 6.67 15.62 -2.90
CA VAL A 36 6.51 14.24 -2.44
C VAL A 36 5.13 14.01 -1.84
N LEU A 37 4.69 14.89 -0.94
CA LEU A 37 3.40 14.78 -0.29
C LEU A 37 2.25 14.80 -1.31
N GLU A 38 2.28 15.76 -2.24
CA GLU A 38 1.28 15.89 -3.30
C GLU A 38 1.26 14.64 -4.20
N ALA A 39 2.44 14.16 -4.62
CA ALA A 39 2.54 12.96 -5.43
C ALA A 39 1.94 11.74 -4.72
N VAL A 40 2.25 11.56 -3.43
CA VAL A 40 1.70 10.47 -2.60
C VAL A 40 0.19 10.60 -2.45
N CYS A 41 -0.34 11.78 -2.11
CA CYS A 41 -1.77 12.04 -2.00
C CYS A 41 -2.51 11.71 -3.30
N ARG A 42 -1.95 12.14 -4.44
CA ARG A 42 -2.53 11.88 -5.76
C ARG A 42 -2.62 10.40 -6.07
N VAL A 43 -1.56 9.63 -5.83
CA VAL A 43 -1.55 8.19 -6.15
C VAL A 43 -2.39 7.39 -5.17
N TRP A 44 -2.49 7.84 -3.92
CA TRP A 44 -3.41 7.29 -2.94
C TRP A 44 -4.87 7.43 -3.38
N ASN A 45 -5.27 8.64 -3.81
CA ASN A 45 -6.62 8.86 -4.32
C ASN A 45 -6.91 8.01 -5.57
N ARG A 46 -5.95 7.84 -6.48
CA ARG A 46 -6.11 6.92 -7.62
C ARG A 46 -6.31 5.47 -7.18
N LEU A 47 -5.64 5.01 -6.13
CA LEU A 47 -5.84 3.68 -5.59
C LEU A 47 -7.25 3.51 -4.99
N LEU A 48 -7.81 4.57 -4.38
CA LEU A 48 -9.19 4.56 -3.86
C LEU A 48 -10.22 4.45 -5.00
N ASP A 49 -9.92 5.04 -6.17
CA ASP A 49 -10.76 4.92 -7.37
C ASP A 49 -10.69 3.52 -8.01
N GLU A 50 -9.61 2.75 -7.75
CA GLU A 50 -9.47 1.36 -8.20
C GLU A 50 -10.30 0.40 -7.32
N THR A 51 -11.59 0.28 -7.63
CA THR A 51 -12.54 -0.57 -6.87
C THR A 51 -11.99 -1.99 -6.67
N GLY A 52 -11.94 -2.44 -5.40
CA GLY A 52 -11.49 -3.78 -5.01
C GLY A 52 -9.98 -3.97 -4.95
N ARG A 53 -9.16 -3.02 -5.46
CA ARG A 53 -7.70 -3.16 -5.49
C ARG A 53 -7.10 -3.25 -4.10
N LEU A 54 -7.54 -2.39 -3.18
CA LEU A 54 -7.09 -2.42 -1.79
C LEU A 54 -7.34 -3.80 -1.16
N THR A 55 -8.55 -4.33 -1.32
CA THR A 55 -8.92 -5.67 -0.84
C THR A 55 -8.00 -6.73 -1.40
N THR A 56 -7.75 -6.74 -2.72
CA THR A 56 -6.86 -7.73 -3.34
C THR A 56 -5.40 -7.60 -2.85
N LEU A 57 -4.90 -6.38 -2.66
CA LEU A 57 -3.55 -6.14 -2.16
C LEU A 57 -3.37 -6.59 -0.70
N THR A 58 -4.44 -6.54 0.10
CA THR A 58 -4.39 -6.83 1.54
C THR A 58 -5.12 -8.13 1.93
N ALA A 59 -5.50 -8.98 0.97
CA ALA A 59 -6.18 -10.25 1.20
C ALA A 59 -5.25 -11.36 1.73
N TYR A 60 -4.60 -11.08 2.87
CA TYR A 60 -3.73 -12.04 3.53
C TYR A 60 -4.56 -13.08 4.30
N PRO A 61 -4.24 -14.38 4.20
CA PRO A 61 -5.02 -15.44 4.84
C PRO A 61 -5.26 -15.23 6.33
N TYR A 62 -4.28 -14.70 7.06
CA TYR A 62 -4.40 -14.47 8.50
C TYR A 62 -5.26 -13.23 8.86
N LEU A 63 -5.53 -12.33 7.91
CA LEU A 63 -6.47 -11.21 8.08
C LEU A 63 -7.88 -11.63 7.69
N THR A 64 -8.03 -12.40 6.61
CA THR A 64 -9.34 -12.85 6.12
C THR A 64 -9.91 -14.00 6.94
N ALA A 65 -9.06 -14.88 7.48
CA ALA A 65 -9.47 -15.96 8.39
C ALA A 65 -9.75 -15.47 9.81
N SER A 66 -9.22 -14.30 10.18
CA SER A 66 -9.46 -13.65 11.48
C SER A 66 -10.72 -12.78 11.48
N ALA A 67 -11.66 -13.02 10.56
CA ALA A 67 -13.02 -12.53 10.71
C ALA A 67 -13.63 -13.14 11.99
N ILE A 68 -13.41 -12.46 13.11
CA ILE A 68 -14.35 -12.48 14.24
C ILE A 68 -15.69 -12.02 13.63
N PRO A 69 -16.80 -12.76 13.85
CA PRO A 69 -18.11 -12.32 13.39
C PRO A 69 -18.48 -10.93 13.90
#